data_AF-A0A103DX88-F1
#
_entry.id   AF-A0A103DX88-F1
#
_cell.length_a   1.000
_cell.length_b   1.000
_cell.length_c   1.000
_cell.angle_alpha   90.00
_cell.angle_beta   90.00
_cell.angle_gamma   90.00
#
_symmetry.space_group_name_H-M   'P 1'
#
loop_
_entity.id
_entity.type
_entity.pdbx_description
1 polymer ?
#
loop_
_entity_poly.entity_id
_entity_poly.type
_entity_poly.pdbx_seq_one_letter_code
_entity_poly.pdbx_strand_id
1 'polypeptide(L)' 'MYKLLESHSSEIENISKILNQDGNSQRIGEICQALEETAQRIGETKSTTELDRSNLIKLYRGFFAASRVLQQLQHREK' A
#
# COMPACT_ATOMS: atom_id res chain seq x y z
N MET A 1 18.58 19.88 6.53
CA MET A 1 17.61 18.77 6.61
C MET A 1 17.69 18.00 5.29
N TYR A 2 17.47 16.68 5.27
CA TYR A 2 17.85 15.76 4.18
C TYR A 2 17.48 16.23 2.74
N LYS A 3 18.33 17.03 2.10
CA LYS A 3 18.14 17.55 0.72
C LYS A 3 17.90 16.44 -0.31
N LEU A 4 18.48 15.27 -0.09
CA LEU A 4 18.26 14.10 -0.95
C LEU A 4 16.83 13.55 -0.85
N LEU A 5 16.18 13.71 0.31
CA LEU A 5 14.78 13.29 0.51
C LEU A 5 13.77 14.30 -0.04
N GLU A 6 14.16 15.57 -0.23
CA GLU A 6 13.28 16.60 -0.81
C GLU A 6 12.86 16.24 -2.24
N SER A 7 13.77 15.67 -3.05
CA SER A 7 13.45 15.19 -4.40
C SER A 7 12.40 14.08 -4.39
N HIS A 8 12.46 13.18 -3.40
CA HIS A 8 11.49 12.09 -3.24
C HIS A 8 10.15 12.59 -2.68
N SER A 9 10.15 13.72 -1.96
CA SER A 9 8.91 14.35 -1.48
C SER A 9 8.01 14.79 -2.63
N SER A 10 8.59 15.38 -3.69
CA SER A 10 7.83 15.80 -4.86
C SER A 10 7.18 14.65 -5.62
N GLU A 11 7.85 13.49 -5.68
CA GLU A 11 7.27 12.27 -6.27
C GLU A 11 6.07 11.77 -5.45
N ILE A 12 6.16 11.82 -4.11
CA ILE A 12 5.06 11.44 -3.21
C ILE A 12 3.89 12.42 -3.33
N GLU A 13 4.14 13.72 -3.42
CA GLU A 13 3.09 14.73 -3.63
C GLU A 13 2.34 14.52 -4.96
N ASN A 14 3.06 14.13 -6.02
CA ASN A 14 2.44 13.81 -7.30
C ASN A 14 1.51 12.58 -7.19
N ILE A 15 1.92 11.57 -6.42
CA ILE A 15 1.08 10.40 -6.12
C ILE A 15 -0.17 10.85 -5.36
N SER A 16 -0.04 11.64 -4.29
CA SER A 16 -1.20 12.16 -3.54
C SER A 16 -2.19 12.92 -4.43
N LYS A 17 -1.71 13.80 -5.31
CA LYS A 17 -2.56 14.53 -6.26
C LYS A 17 -3.32 13.59 -7.20
N ILE A 18 -2.68 12.55 -7.72
CA ILE A 18 -3.34 11.54 -8.57
C ILE A 18 -4.41 10.79 -7.78
N LEU A 19 -4.13 10.43 -6.53
CA LEU A 19 -5.06 9.71 -5.65
C LEU A 19 -6.28 10.56 -5.27
N ASN A 20 -6.10 11.88 -5.10
CA ASN A 20 -7.15 12.81 -4.66
C ASN A 20 -7.91 13.49 -5.80
N GLN A 21 -7.62 13.17 -7.07
CA GLN A 21 -8.44 13.62 -8.20
C GLN A 21 -9.90 13.19 -8.04
N ASP A 22 -10.84 14.07 -8.41
CA ASP A 22 -12.27 13.82 -8.32
C ASP A 22 -12.65 12.50 -9.02
N GLY A 23 -13.38 11.64 -8.32
CA GLY A 23 -13.79 10.32 -8.81
C GLY A 23 -12.80 9.18 -8.52
N ASN A 24 -11.54 9.45 -8.12
CA ASN A 24 -10.59 8.39 -7.79
C ASN A 24 -10.76 7.84 -6.36
N SER A 25 -11.37 8.60 -5.43
CA SER A 25 -11.52 8.18 -4.03
C SER A 25 -12.20 6.82 -3.84
N GLN A 26 -13.24 6.52 -4.63
CA GLN A 26 -13.90 5.21 -4.60
C GLN A 26 -12.97 4.11 -5.12
N ARG A 27 -12.32 4.34 -6.26
CA ARG A 27 -11.38 3.40 -6.88
C ARG A 27 -10.18 3.10 -5.99
N ILE A 28 -9.68 4.09 -5.26
CA ILE A 28 -8.60 3.88 -4.28
C ILE A 28 -9.11 3.07 -3.09
N GLY A 29 -10.33 3.29 -2.62
CA GLY A 29 -10.97 2.45 -1.61
C GLY A 29 -11.05 0.98 -2.05
N GLU A 30 -11.48 0.73 -3.29
CA GLU A 30 -11.54 -0.61 -3.89
C GLU A 30 -10.15 -1.26 -4.00
N ILE A 31 -9.11 -0.49 -4.36
CA ILE A 31 -7.72 -0.98 -4.41
C ILE A 31 -7.23 -1.33 -3.01
N CYS A 32 -7.43 -0.47 -2.01
CA CYS A 32 -7.04 -0.74 -0.63
C CYS A 32 -7.73 -2.00 -0.09
N GLN A 33 -9.03 -2.16 -0.35
CA GLN A 33 -9.77 -3.35 0.02
C GLN A 33 -9.20 -4.60 -0.68
N ALA A 34 -8.94 -4.54 -1.98
CA ALA A 34 -8.36 -5.67 -2.71
C ALA A 34 -6.96 -6.06 -2.20
N LEU A 35 -6.13 -5.08 -1.80
CA LEU A 35 -4.82 -5.32 -1.19
C LEU A 35 -4.95 -6.01 0.18
N GLU A 36 -5.90 -5.57 1.00
CA GLU A 36 -6.17 -6.18 2.32
C GLU A 36 -6.73 -7.60 2.20
N GLU A 37 -7.69 -7.83 1.31
CA GLU A 37 -8.22 -9.17 1.02
C GLU A 37 -7.13 -10.11 0.52
N THR A 38 -6.23 -9.61 -0.35
CA THR A 38 -5.09 -10.38 -0.84
C THR A 38 -4.12 -10.71 0.28
N ALA A 39 -3.81 -9.75 1.16
CA ALA A 39 -2.99 -10.00 2.34
C ALA A 39 -3.63 -11.08 3.23
N GLN A 40 -4.93 -10.99 3.51
CA GLN A 40 -5.62 -11.98 4.32
C GLN A 40 -5.53 -13.39 3.72
N ARG A 41 -5.79 -13.55 2.41
CA ARG A 41 -5.66 -14.84 1.71
C ARG A 41 -4.23 -15.40 1.79
N ILE A 42 -3.22 -14.55 1.69
CA ILE A 42 -1.82 -14.94 1.86
C ILE A 42 -1.56 -15.43 3.30
N GLY A 43 -2.11 -14.75 4.30
CA GLY A 43 -2.01 -15.15 5.71
C GLY A 43 -2.69 -16.49 6.01
N GLU A 44 -3.77 -16.82 5.29
CA GLU A 44 -4.50 -18.09 5.40
C GLU A 44 -3.88 -19.23 4.57
N THR A 45 -2.94 -18.91 3.66
CA THR A 45 -2.31 -19.88 2.78
C THR A 45 -1.35 -20.78 3.57
N LYS A 46 -1.60 -22.10 3.53
CA LYS A 46 -0.72 -23.09 4.15
C LYS A 46 0.58 -23.22 3.34
N SER A 47 1.70 -23.02 4.02
CA SER A 47 3.03 -23.20 3.46
C SER A 47 3.50 -24.64 3.65
N THR A 48 4.11 -25.23 2.64
CA THR A 48 4.70 -26.59 2.73
C THR A 48 6.18 -26.57 3.08
N THR A 49 6.84 -25.40 2.96
CA THR A 49 8.27 -25.22 3.28
C THR A 49 8.50 -23.95 4.11
N GLU A 50 9.58 -23.91 4.89
CA GLU A 50 9.98 -22.72 5.64
C GLU A 50 10.33 -21.52 4.74
N LEU A 51 10.90 -21.77 3.55
CA LEU A 51 11.15 -20.73 2.55
C LEU A 51 9.85 -20.09 2.06
N ASP A 52 8.86 -20.93 1.74
CA ASP A 52 7.54 -20.49 1.30
C ASP A 52 6.82 -19.70 2.40
N ARG A 53 6.88 -20.18 3.65
CA ARG A 53 6.36 -19.46 4.82
C ARG A 53 6.99 -18.08 4.97
N SER A 54 8.32 -17.99 4.84
CA SER A 54 9.04 -16.71 4.92
C SER A 54 8.61 -15.74 3.81
N ASN A 55 8.43 -16.25 2.60
CA ASN A 55 7.98 -15.45 1.45
C ASN A 55 6.53 -14.97 1.61
N LEU A 56 5.62 -15.83 2.07
CA LEU A 56 4.23 -15.48 2.35
C LEU A 56 4.14 -14.39 3.43
N ILE A 57 4.96 -14.45 4.49
CA ILE A 57 5.01 -13.40 5.52
C ILE A 57 5.48 -12.06 4.93
N LYS A 58 6.48 -12.07 4.05
CA LYS A 58 6.96 -10.83 3.39
C LYS A 58 5.87 -10.24 2.50
N LEU A 59 5.19 -11.07 1.72
CA LEU A 59 4.10 -10.63 0.86
C LEU A 59 2.95 -10.06 1.69
N TYR A 60 2.48 -10.78 2.72
CA TYR A 60 1.45 -10.32 3.66
C TYR A 60 1.77 -8.90 4.18
N ARG A 61 2.98 -8.70 4.68
CA ARG A 61 3.43 -7.40 5.22
C ARG A 61 3.49 -6.33 4.13
N GLY A 62 3.94 -6.69 2.93
CA GLY A 62 4.02 -5.78 1.78
C GLY A 62 2.65 -5.27 1.33
N PHE A 63 1.68 -6.17 1.17
CA PHE A 63 0.31 -5.81 0.79
C PHE A 63 -0.37 -4.96 1.86
N PHE A 64 -0.19 -5.31 3.14
CA PHE A 64 -0.74 -4.53 4.24
C PHE A 64 -0.11 -3.13 4.33
N ALA A 65 1.21 -3.02 4.18
CA ALA A 65 1.91 -1.73 4.17
C ALA A 65 1.47 -0.85 2.99
N ALA A 66 1.29 -1.44 1.81
CA ALA A 66 0.81 -0.72 0.62
C ALA A 66 -0.59 -0.12 0.83
N SER A 67 -1.55 -0.88 1.37
CA SER A 67 -2.89 -0.36 1.69
C SER A 67 -2.80 0.84 2.65
N ARG A 68 -1.99 0.71 3.72
CA ARG A 68 -1.82 1.77 4.71
C ARG A 68 -1.20 3.05 4.13
N VAL A 69 -0.21 2.92 3.25
CA VAL A 69 0.41 4.07 2.57
C VAL A 69 -0.63 4.78 1.70
N LEU A 70 -1.41 4.04 0.90
CA LEU A 70 -2.45 4.62 0.05
C LEU A 70 -3.54 5.34 0.86
N GLN A 71 -4.01 4.73 1.95
CA GLN A 71 -4.98 5.35 2.88
C GLN A 71 -4.41 6.64 3.51
N GLN A 72 -3.14 6.64 3.93
CA GLN A 72 -2.51 7.80 4.55
C GLN A 72 -2.32 8.96 3.56
N LEU A 73 -1.98 8.65 2.30
CA LEU A 73 -1.84 9.66 1.25
C LEU A 73 -3.19 10.32 0.92
N GLN A 74 -4.29 9.56 0.99
CA GLN A 74 -5.65 10.11 0.83
C GLN A 74 -6.06 11.00 2.02
N HIS A 75 -5.66 10.66 3.24
CA HIS A 75 -6.00 11.44 4.44
C HIS A 75 -5.25 12.76 4.58
N ARG A 76 -4.07 12.90 3.97
CA ARG A 76 -3.23 14.11 4.09
C ARG A 76 -3.78 15.36 3.39
N GLU A 77 -4.80 15.24 2.53
CA GLU A 77 -5.40 16.38 1.81
C GLU A 77 -6.86 16.68 2.19
N LYS A 78 -7.39 16.04 3.25
CA LYS A 78 -8.64 16.47 3.91
C LYS A 78 -8.35 17.42 5.05
#